data_AF-G1VH36-F1
#
_entry.id   AF-G1VH36-F1
#
_cell.length_a   1.000
_cell.length_b   1.000
_cell.length_c   1.000
_cell.angle_alpha   90.00
_cell.angle_beta   90.00
_cell.angle_gamma   90.00
#
_symmetry.space_group_name_H-M   'P 1'
#
loop_
_entity.id
_entity.type
_entity.pdbx_description
1 polymer ?
#
loop_
_entity_poly.entity_id
_entity_poly.type
_entity_poly.pdbx_seq_one_letter_code
_entity_poly.pdbx_strand_id
1 'polypeptide(L)'
;MFACQTACHVVLQTLQERDVSEHGTYPVYGANGVVGYLDNYNTENEAIYIIKDGSGVGSTSYVTGKCSATGTLNIYELKKAIRLN
;
A
#
# COMPACT_ATOMS: atom_id res chain seq x y z
N MET A 1 21.19 -10.56 21.87
CA MET A 1 21.03 -9.49 20.87
C MET A 1 19.93 -9.96 19.93
N PHE A 2 18.69 -9.50 20.10
CA PHE A 2 17.54 -9.98 19.30
C PHE A 2 17.51 -9.19 17.99
N ALA A 3 17.72 -9.88 16.86
CA ALA A 3 17.49 -9.29 15.55
C ALA A 3 15.99 -9.13 15.33
N CYS A 4 15.50 -7.88 15.36
CA CYS A 4 14.16 -7.54 14.91
C CYS A 4 14.13 -7.68 13.39
N GLN A 5 13.79 -8.86 12.88
CA GLN A 5 13.54 -9.05 11.45
C GLN A 5 12.11 -8.58 11.16
N THR A 6 11.95 -7.29 10.88
CA THR A 6 10.75 -6.80 10.20
C THR A 6 10.76 -7.40 8.79
N ALA A 7 9.88 -8.36 8.52
CA ALA A 7 9.73 -8.92 7.19
C ALA A 7 8.97 -7.93 6.30
N CYS A 8 9.68 -7.31 5.36
CA CYS A 8 9.08 -6.43 4.35
C CYS A 8 8.49 -7.29 3.23
N HIS A 9 7.17 -7.39 3.15
CA HIS A 9 6.52 -8.08 2.05
C HIS A 9 6.21 -7.07 0.94
N VAL A 10 6.77 -7.29 -0.26
CA VAL A 10 6.48 -6.48 -1.43
C VAL A 10 5.24 -7.03 -2.12
N VAL A 11 4.20 -6.22 -2.24
CA VAL A 11 2.96 -6.60 -2.93
C VAL A 11 2.97 -5.98 -4.32
N LEU A 12 2.87 -6.81 -5.36
CA LEU A 12 2.72 -6.34 -6.74
C LEU A 12 1.27 -5.93 -6.99
N GLN A 13 1.04 -4.76 -7.59
CA GLN A 13 -0.28 -4.26 -7.92
C GLN A 13 -0.40 -4.02 -9.42
N THR A 14 -1.56 -4.39 -9.98
CA THR A 14 -1.89 -4.17 -11.40
C THR A 14 -3.03 -3.18 -11.59
N LEU A 15 -3.61 -2.65 -10.49
CA LEU A 15 -4.72 -1.70 -10.51
C LEU A 15 -4.33 -0.40 -11.21
N GLN A 16 -5.20 0.09 -12.07
CA GLN A 16 -5.09 1.39 -12.74
C GLN A 16 -6.17 2.34 -12.22
N GLU A 17 -5.98 3.65 -12.42
CA GLU A 17 -6.96 4.66 -12.00
C GLU A 17 -8.33 4.53 -12.69
N ARG A 18 -8.40 3.81 -13.82
CA ARG A 18 -9.68 3.50 -14.47
C ARG A 18 -10.44 2.34 -13.81
N ASP A 19 -9.76 1.55 -12.98
CA ASP A 19 -10.31 0.36 -12.34
C ASP A 19 -10.94 0.69 -10.97
N VAL A 20 -10.89 1.96 -10.54
CA VAL A 20 -11.44 2.42 -9.26
C VAL A 20 -12.76 3.16 -9.45
N SER A 21 -13.53 3.27 -8.37
CA SER A 21 -14.85 3.92 -8.34
C SER A 21 -14.82 5.16 -7.46
N GLU A 22 -15.71 6.12 -7.71
CA GLU A 22 -15.95 7.24 -6.78
C GLU A 22 -16.57 6.78 -5.45
N HIS A 23 -17.21 5.60 -5.46
CA HIS A 23 -17.87 4.99 -4.31
C HIS A 23 -17.22 3.66 -3.93
N GLY A 24 -17.08 3.41 -2.64
CA GLY A 24 -16.58 2.16 -2.08
C GLY A 24 -16.17 2.34 -0.61
N THR A 25 -15.79 1.25 0.02
CA THR A 25 -15.47 1.23 1.46
C THR A 25 -14.01 1.60 1.76
N TYR A 26 -13.07 1.20 0.90
CA TYR A 26 -11.64 1.32 1.15
C TYR A 26 -10.95 2.22 0.10
N PRO A 27 -10.04 3.12 0.52
CA PRO A 27 -9.36 4.01 -0.39
C PRO A 27 -8.32 3.28 -1.25
N VAL A 28 -8.19 3.74 -2.49
CA VAL A 28 -7.11 3.36 -3.41
C VAL A 28 -6.17 4.53 -3.60
N TYR A 29 -4.89 4.32 -3.29
CA TYR A 29 -3.86 5.34 -3.44
C TYR A 29 -3.12 5.20 -4.78
N GLY A 30 -2.84 6.34 -5.42
CA GLY A 30 -1.91 6.48 -6.53
C GLY A 30 -0.78 7.45 -6.19
N ALA A 31 0.01 7.83 -7.20
CA ALA A 31 1.15 8.73 -7.04
C ALA A 31 0.78 10.11 -6.45
N ASN A 32 -0.48 10.54 -6.59
CA ASN A 32 -0.96 11.85 -6.14
C ASN A 32 -1.92 11.78 -4.94
N GLY A 33 -1.95 10.66 -4.22
CA GLY A 33 -2.89 10.44 -3.10
C GLY A 33 -4.07 9.55 -3.48
N VAL A 34 -5.23 9.75 -2.87
CA VAL A 34 -6.41 8.91 -3.11
C VAL A 34 -6.97 9.19 -4.51
N VAL A 35 -7.08 8.14 -5.32
CA VAL A 35 -7.59 8.20 -6.71
C VAL A 35 -8.99 7.62 -6.86
N GLY A 36 -9.49 6.92 -5.83
CA GLY A 36 -10.83 6.36 -5.79
C GLY A 36 -10.97 5.33 -4.68
N TYR A 37 -11.99 4.48 -4.78
CA TYR A 37 -12.40 3.53 -3.76
C TYR A 37 -12.76 2.17 -4.36
N LEU A 38 -12.63 1.14 -3.52
CA LEU A 38 -13.04 -0.25 -3.79
C LEU A 38 -13.65 -0.86 -2.52
N ASP A 39 -14.48 -1.89 -2.66
CA ASP A 39 -15.01 -2.65 -1.52
C ASP A 39 -14.10 -3.81 -1.09
N ASN A 40 -13.03 -4.06 -1.84
CA ASN A 40 -11.94 -4.96 -1.50
C ASN A 40 -10.63 -4.20 -1.28
N TYR A 41 -9.72 -4.81 -0.52
CA TYR A 41 -8.42 -4.23 -0.19
C TYR A 41 -7.30 -5.25 -0.39
N ASN A 42 -6.11 -4.74 -0.73
CA ASN A 42 -4.92 -5.57 -0.92
C ASN A 42 -3.92 -5.39 0.23
N THR A 43 -4.02 -4.30 0.98
CA THR A 43 -3.23 -4.01 2.17
C THR A 43 -4.15 -3.95 3.37
N GLU A 44 -3.86 -4.76 4.39
CA GLU A 44 -4.67 -4.83 5.62
C GLU A 44 -4.17 -3.92 6.73
N ASN A 45 -2.84 -3.83 6.85
CA ASN A 45 -2.16 -3.22 7.98
C ASN A 45 -1.35 -1.99 7.53
N GLU A 46 -0.42 -1.56 8.37
CA GLU A 46 0.46 -0.44 8.05
C GLU A 46 1.37 -0.77 6.87
N ALA A 47 1.52 0.20 5.96
CA ALA A 47 2.40 0.07 4.81
C ALA A 47 3.10 1.38 4.48
N ILE A 48 4.25 1.25 3.83
CA ILE A 48 4.95 2.36 3.17
C ILE A 48 4.74 2.21 1.68
N TYR A 49 4.18 3.25 1.06
CA TYR A 49 4.04 3.36 -0.38
C TYR A 49 5.15 4.21 -0.94
N ILE A 50 5.78 3.74 -2.02
CA ILE A 50 6.86 4.45 -2.70
C ILE A 50 6.46 4.61 -4.16
N ILE A 51 6.45 5.84 -4.67
CA ILE A 51 6.20 6.09 -6.09
C ILE A 51 7.34 5.50 -6.92
N LYS A 52 7.01 4.59 -7.84
CA LYS A 52 8.00 3.95 -8.72
C LYS A 52 8.04 4.50 -10.15
N ASP A 53 6.94 5.10 -10.60
CA ASP A 53 6.83 5.71 -11.94
C ASP A 53 6.27 7.14 -11.86
N GLY A 54 6.73 8.04 -12.75
CA GLY A 54 6.22 9.40 -12.88
C GLY A 54 7.19 10.50 -12.39
N SER A 55 6.68 11.71 -12.16
CA SER A 55 7.50 12.85 -11.71
C SER A 55 7.86 12.81 -10.23
N GLY A 56 7.11 12.05 -9.43
CA GLY A 56 7.28 11.94 -7.98
C GLY A 56 8.08 10.73 -7.51
N VAL A 57 8.80 10.03 -8.40
CA VAL A 57 9.51 8.78 -8.07
C VAL A 57 10.41 8.94 -6.84
N GLY A 58 10.33 7.95 -5.94
CA GLY A 58 11.05 7.95 -4.67
C GLY A 58 10.32 8.65 -3.53
N SER A 59 9.24 9.38 -3.80
CA SER A 59 8.38 9.93 -2.73
C SER A 59 7.72 8.81 -1.95
N THR A 60 7.64 8.97 -0.63
CA THR A 60 7.10 7.96 0.27
C THR A 60 5.85 8.45 0.99
N SER A 61 4.94 7.54 1.30
CA SER A 61 3.75 7.81 2.10
C SER A 61 3.52 6.66 3.07
N TYR A 62 3.19 6.99 4.31
CA TYR A 62 2.81 6.01 5.32
C TYR A 62 1.29 5.91 5.39
N VAL A 63 0.77 4.70 5.28
CA VAL A 63 -0.67 4.43 5.33
C VAL A 63 -0.98 3.41 6.42
N THR A 64 -2.15 3.56 7.02
CA THR A 64 -2.65 2.67 8.07
C THR A 64 -4.04 2.17 7.72
N GLY A 65 -4.32 0.91 8.00
CA GLY A 65 -5.63 0.30 7.80
C GLY A 65 -5.84 -0.22 6.38
N LYS A 66 -7.05 -0.72 6.13
CA LYS A 66 -7.41 -1.42 4.91
C LYS A 66 -7.44 -0.47 3.72
N CYS A 67 -6.59 -0.71 2.73
CA CYS A 67 -6.48 0.09 1.53
C CYS A 67 -5.87 -0.70 0.37
N SER A 68 -5.86 -0.08 -0.82
CA SER A 68 -5.20 -0.60 -2.02
C SER A 68 -4.34 0.47 -2.66
N ALA A 69 -3.49 0.07 -3.61
CA ALA A 69 -2.66 1.00 -4.36
C ALA A 69 -2.67 0.68 -5.85
N THR A 70 -2.51 1.70 -6.70
CA THR A 70 -2.34 1.50 -8.14
C THR A 70 -0.94 1.02 -8.48
N GLY A 71 -0.77 0.52 -9.70
CA GLY A 71 0.51 0.01 -10.20
C GLY A 71 1.64 1.04 -10.30
N THR A 72 1.41 2.32 -9.99
CA THR A 72 2.47 3.36 -9.93
C THR A 72 3.21 3.36 -8.60
N LEU A 73 2.75 2.59 -7.61
CA LEU A 73 3.32 2.50 -6.27
C LEU A 73 3.95 1.12 -6.03
N ASN A 74 5.11 1.11 -5.37
CA ASN A 74 5.64 -0.05 -4.67
C ASN A 74 5.14 -0.04 -3.23
N ILE A 75 4.68 -1.21 -2.76
CA ILE A 75 4.12 -1.37 -1.42
C ILE A 75 5.07 -2.18 -0.56
N TYR A 76 5.34 -1.65 0.64
CA TYR A 76 6.07 -2.35 1.69
C TYR A 76 5.20 -2.47 2.92
N GLU A 77 4.64 -3.66 3.13
CA GLU A 77 3.77 -3.91 4.29
C GLU A 77 4.59 -4.27 5.53
N LEU A 78 4.24 -3.66 6.65
CA LEU A 78 4.81 -3.96 7.95
C LEU A 78 4.06 -5.15 8.54
N LYS A 79 4.67 -6.34 8.46
CA LYS A 79 4.17 -7.50 9.21
C LYS A 79 4.64 -7.43 10.64
N LYS A 80 3.69 -7.35 11.58
CA LYS A 80 4.00 -7.44 13.01
C LYS A 80 4.54 -8.84 13.29
N ALA A 81 5.75 -8.92 13.85
CA ALA A 81 6.29 -10.20 14.28
C ALA A 81 5.40 -10.79 15.38
N ILE A 82 4.81 -11.96 15.12
CA ILE A 82 4.10 -12.71 16.16
C ILE A 82 5.17 -13.22 17.13
N ARG A 83 5.10 -12.77 18.38
CA ARG A 83 5.93 -13.30 19.47
C ARG A 83 5.26 -14.57 19.97
N LEU A 84 5.70 -15.72 19.48
CA LEU A 84 5.28 -17.01 20.03
C LEU A 84 5.94 -17.19 21.41
N ASN A 85 5.13 -17.57 22.40
CA ASN A 85 5.52 -17.81 23.78
C ASN A 85 6.02 -19.24 23.99
#